data_AF-A0A174CMR0-F1
#
_entry.id   AF-A0A174CMR0-F1
#
_cell.length_a   1.000
_cell.length_b   1.000
_cell.length_c   1.000
_cell.angle_alpha   90.00
_cell.angle_beta   90.00
_cell.angle_gamma   90.00
#
_symmetry.space_group_name_H-M   'P 1'
#
loop_
_entity.id
_entity.type
_entity.pdbx_description
1 polymer ?
#
loop_
_entity_poly.entity_id
_entity_poly.type
_entity_poly.pdbx_seq_one_letter_code
_entity_poly.pdbx_strand_id
1 'polypeptide(L)' 'MKKENGKGDELMGSNYIRFDWAMKRLLRNKANFAVLEGFLTTLLNEKIVIQKLLESESNQEDEFDK' A
#
# COMPACT_ATOMS: atom_id res chain seq x y z
N MET A 1 27.41 -39.91 14.56
CA MET A 1 26.81 -38.92 15.49
C MET A 1 26.43 -37.68 14.71
N LYS A 2 25.18 -37.22 14.92
CA LYS A 2 24.56 -35.95 14.49
C LYS A 2 25.51 -34.75 14.74
N LYS A 3 25.47 -33.65 13.99
CA LYS A 3 24.34 -32.71 13.92
C LYS A 3 24.22 -31.98 12.58
N GLU A 4 22.97 -31.95 12.14
CA GLU A 4 22.38 -31.09 11.13
C GLU A 4 22.46 -29.63 11.60
N ASN A 5 22.84 -28.69 10.72
CA ASN A 5 22.56 -27.26 10.90
C ASN A 5 21.97 -26.71 9.59
N GLY A 6 20.78 -27.19 9.25
CA GLY A 6 19.87 -26.47 8.37
C GLY A 6 19.01 -25.54 9.25
N LYS A 7 19.35 -24.26 9.32
CA LYS A 7 18.48 -23.19 9.84
C LYS A 7 19.12 -21.83 9.57
N GLY A 8 18.49 -21.03 8.73
CA GLY A 8 18.94 -19.66 8.45
C GLY A 8 17.96 -18.84 7.62
N ASP A 9 17.26 -19.46 6.67
CA ASP A 9 16.15 -18.79 5.97
C ASP A 9 14.85 -19.02 6.76
N GLU A 10 14.85 -18.49 7.98
CA GLU A 10 13.62 -18.19 8.69
C GLU A 10 12.82 -17.29 7.74
N LEU A 11 11.69 -17.79 7.26
CA LEU A 11 10.75 -17.07 6.40
C LEU A 11 10.43 -15.74 7.09
N MET A 12 11.17 -14.69 6.75
CA MET A 12 10.81 -13.31 7.05
C MET A 12 9.44 -13.15 6.44
N GLY A 13 8.39 -13.24 7.28
CA GLY A 13 7.01 -13.21 6.86
C GLY A 13 6.88 -12.05 5.90
N SER A 14 6.63 -12.38 4.63
CA SER A 14 6.74 -11.43 3.54
C SER A 14 5.93 -10.19 3.89
N ASN A 15 6.60 -9.04 3.98
CA ASN A 15 6.00 -7.82 4.52
C ASN A 15 5.08 -7.20 3.45
N TYR A 16 3.92 -7.82 3.25
CA TYR A 16 2.91 -7.39 2.31
C TYR A 16 2.00 -6.37 2.98
N ILE A 17 1.70 -5.31 2.25
CA ILE A 17 0.67 -4.35 2.64
C ILE A 17 -0.53 -4.50 1.71
N ARG A 18 -1.73 -4.35 2.27
CA ARG A 18 -2.95 -4.27 1.47
C ARG A 18 -2.97 -2.96 0.70
N PHE A 19 -3.40 -3.01 -0.57
CA PHE A 19 -3.44 -1.83 -1.42
C PHE A 19 -4.39 -0.75 -0.89
N ASP A 20 -5.55 -1.12 -0.35
CA ASP A 20 -6.48 -0.16 0.27
C ASP A 20 -5.88 0.53 1.51
N TRP A 21 -5.10 -0.20 2.31
CA TRP A 21 -4.35 0.39 3.42
C TRP A 21 -3.31 1.39 2.90
N ALA A 22 -2.55 1.00 1.86
CA ALA A 22 -1.60 1.89 1.21
C ALA A 22 -2.28 3.13 0.63
N MET A 23 -3.45 2.98 0.00
CA MET A 23 -4.25 4.10 -0.53
C MET A 23 -4.67 5.08 0.57
N LYS A 24 -5.17 4.57 1.71
CA LYS A 24 -5.66 5.38 2.82
C LYS A 24 -4.54 6.09 3.60
N ARG A 25 -3.42 5.39 3.85
CA ARG A 25 -2.39 5.84 4.80
C ARG A 25 -1.08 6.29 4.13
N LEU A 26 -0.70 5.73 2.97
CA LEU A 26 0.56 6.03 2.29
C LEU A 26 0.36 6.95 1.08
N LEU A 27 -0.42 6.51 0.09
CA LEU A 27 -0.58 7.16 -1.22
C LEU A 27 -1.45 8.43 -1.15
N ARG A 28 -2.19 8.65 -0.05
CA ARG A 28 -2.92 9.89 0.20
C ARG A 28 -2.00 11.09 0.42
N ASN A 29 -0.75 10.87 0.84
CA ASN A 29 0.21 11.97 1.00
C ASN A 29 0.59 12.54 -0.37
N LYS A 30 0.57 13.86 -0.51
CA LYS A 30 0.94 14.58 -1.75
C LYS A 30 2.31 14.17 -2.29
N ALA A 31 3.28 13.86 -1.42
CA ALA A 31 4.60 13.38 -1.83
C ALA A 31 4.55 12.04 -2.59
N ASN A 32 3.49 11.25 -2.40
CA ASN A 32 3.32 9.93 -2.99
C ASN A 32 2.37 9.92 -4.21
N PHE A 33 1.88 11.08 -4.65
CA PHE A 33 0.93 11.15 -5.79
C PHE A 33 1.52 10.58 -7.07
N ALA A 34 2.80 10.77 -7.33
CA ALA A 34 3.48 10.23 -8.52
C ALA A 34 3.35 8.70 -8.62
N VAL A 35 3.34 7.98 -7.48
CA VAL A 35 3.17 6.53 -7.45
C VAL A 35 1.75 6.13 -7.86
N LEU A 36 0.75 6.85 -7.33
CA LEU A 36 -0.65 6.60 -7.66
C LEU A 36 -1.00 6.99 -9.10
N GLU A 37 -0.46 8.12 -9.57
CA GLU A 37 -0.57 8.55 -10.97
C GLU A 37 0.01 7.50 -11.93
N GLY A 38 1.23 7.03 -11.69
CA GLY A 38 1.86 5.99 -12.51
C GLY A 38 1.08 4.67 -12.51
N PHE A 39 0.56 4.26 -11.35
CA PHE A 39 -0.30 3.09 -11.23
C PHE A 39 -1.57 3.21 -12.08
N LEU A 40 -2.33 4.30 -11.91
CA LEU A 40 -3.57 4.53 -12.64
C LEU A 40 -3.34 4.72 -14.14
N THR A 41 -2.27 5.43 -14.52
CA THR A 41 -1.91 5.61 -15.92
C THR A 41 -1.60 4.29 -16.61
N THR A 42 -0.90 3.40 -15.93
CA THR A 42 -0.60 2.07 -16.47
C THR A 42 -1.86 1.20 -16.53
N LEU A 43 -2.70 1.26 -15.49
CA LEU A 43 -3.92 0.46 -15.39
C LEU A 43 -4.97 0.86 -16.45
N LEU A 44 -5.12 2.16 -16.70
CA LEU A 44 -6.14 2.71 -17.59
C LEU A 44 -5.60 3.05 -18.98
N ASN A 45 -4.29 2.93 -19.19
CA ASN A 45 -3.59 3.28 -20.42
C ASN A 45 -3.84 4.75 -20.87
N GLU A 46 -3.95 5.65 -19.90
CA GLU A 46 -4.23 7.08 -20.10
C GLU A 46 -3.36 7.94 -19.17
N LYS A 47 -2.97 9.15 -19.60
CA LYS A 47 -2.19 10.05 -18.76
C LYS A 47 -3.07 10.65 -17.66
N ILE A 48 -2.74 10.36 -16.40
CA ILE A 48 -3.50 10.80 -15.22
C ILE A 48 -2.62 11.70 -14.36
N VAL A 49 -3.18 12.81 -13.90
CA VAL A 49 -2.54 13.75 -12.97
C VAL A 49 -3.51 14.08 -11.85
N ILE A 50 -3.11 13.83 -10.61
CA ILE A 50 -3.91 14.04 -9.41
C ILE A 50 -3.77 15.50 -8.99
N GLN A 51 -4.85 16.26 -9.14
CA GLN A 51 -4.90 17.67 -8.71
C GLN A 51 -5.14 17.79 -7.20
N LYS A 52 -6.05 16.97 -6.68
CA LYS A 52 -6.38 16.87 -5.26
C LYS A 52 -7.06 15.53 -5.01
N LEU A 53 -6.84 14.97 -3.83
CA LEU A 53 -7.70 13.91 -3.29
C LEU A 53 -8.80 14.59 -2.47
N LEU A 54 -10.05 14.25 -2.77
CA LEU A 54 -11.18 14.74 -1.97
C LEU A 54 -11.16 14.02 -0.62
N GLU A 55 -11.35 14.78 0.46
CA GLU A 55 -11.62 14.19 1.77
C GLU A 55 -13.07 13.71 1.75
N SER A 56 -13.31 12.41 1.86
CA SER A 56 -14.67 11.89 1.96
C SER A 56 -15.25 12.23 3.34
N GLU A 57 -16.54 12.56 3.41
CA GLU A 57 -17.28 12.74 4.67
C GLU A 57 -17.31 11.48 5.56
N SER A 58 -16.86 10.33 5.03
CA SER A 58 -16.76 9.04 5.72
C SER A 58 -15.29 8.69 6.06
N ASN A 59 -14.58 9.64 6.65
CA ASN A 59 -13.20 9.46 7.12
C ASN A 59 -13.18 8.75 8.49
N GLN A 60 -13.92 7.64 8.65
CA GLN A 60 -13.75 6.78 9.83
C GLN A 60 -12.34 6.20 9.79
N GLU A 61 -11.52 6.58 10.77
CA GLU A 61 -10.11 6.18 10.84
C GLU A 61 -9.94 4.66 11.10
N ASP A 62 -11.02 4.01 11.56
CA ASP A 62 -11.10 2.57 11.85
C ASP A 62 -12.39 1.93 11.32
N GLU A 63 -12.25 0.79 10.63
CA GLU A 63 -13.35 -0.11 10.23
C GLU A 63 -13.91 -0.91 11.44
N PHE A 64 -13.31 -0.71 12.63
CA PHE A 64 -13.59 -1.41 13.89
C PHE A 64 -14.23 -0.52 14.97
N ASP A 65 -14.56 0.74 14.67
CA ASP A 65 -15.24 1.61 15.63
C ASP A 65 -16.76 1.34 15.57
N LYS A 66 -17.19 0.25 16.21
CA LYS A 66 -18.60 -0.12 16.42
C LYS A 66 -18.82 -0.88 17.72
#